data_AF-A0A0C4FDI5-F1
#
_entry.id   AF-A0A0C4FDI5-F1
#
_cell.length_a   1.000
_cell.length_b   1.000
_cell.length_c   1.000
_cell.angle_alpha   90.00
_cell.angle_beta   90.00
_cell.angle_gamma   90.00
#
_symmetry.space_group_name_H-M   'P 1'
#
loop_
_entity.id
_entity.type
_entity.pdbx_description
1 polymer ?
#
loop_
_entity_poly.entity_id
_entity_poly.type
_entity_poly.pdbx_seq_one_letter_code
_entity_poly.pdbx_strand_id
1 'polypeptide(L)'
;LILPVKELFIVAWACQYPHLRNLNTSHVESGHAYLKTFIQNSTGDLLTVFKSLALAVDSQINQVHESIGRDTVKTLVNVPKCFIPLLGNISTFALKESLQQFDHLKDFDRTEPCSHTVEIGLGIPCTHKIAEILESGDSLAPDDLHLQWHLKYNPKITVGPYFLHKNPIQSLM
;
A
#
# COMPACT_ATOMS: atom_id res chain seq x y z
N LEU A 1 -8.13 -3.89 -23.92
CA LEU A 1 -9.22 -3.12 -24.58
C LEU A 1 -8.86 -1.63 -24.47
N ILE A 2 -8.37 -1.00 -25.54
CA ILE A 2 -8.06 0.43 -25.52
C ILE A 2 -9.34 1.16 -25.89
N LEU A 3 -10.01 1.74 -24.89
CA LEU A 3 -11.12 2.65 -25.13
C LEU A 3 -10.54 3.98 -25.61
N PRO A 4 -10.98 4.52 -26.77
CA PRO A 4 -10.44 5.75 -27.37
C PRO A 4 -10.67 7.03 -26.53
N VAL A 5 -11.25 6.91 -25.34
CA VAL A 5 -11.49 8.00 -24.36
C VAL A 5 -11.08 7.61 -22.94
N LYS A 6 -10.18 6.63 -22.76
CA LYS A 6 -9.78 6.11 -21.44
C LYS A 6 -9.38 7.21 -20.45
N GLU A 7 -8.74 8.28 -20.94
CA GLU A 7 -8.29 9.42 -20.13
C GLU A 7 -9.44 10.24 -19.51
N LEU A 8 -10.68 10.09 -20.01
CA LEU A 8 -11.87 10.71 -19.40
C LEU A 8 -12.36 9.95 -18.16
N PHE A 9 -11.82 8.77 -17.88
CA PHE A 9 -12.18 7.99 -16.70
C PHE A 9 -11.20 8.28 -15.57
N ILE A 10 -11.75 8.60 -14.39
CA ILE A 10 -10.98 8.88 -13.15
C ILE A 10 -9.96 7.78 -12.87
N VAL A 11 -10.29 6.52 -13.13
CA VAL A 11 -9.40 5.38 -12.91
C VAL A 11 -8.14 5.47 -13.79
N ALA A 12 -8.26 5.83 -15.06
CA ALA A 12 -7.10 5.92 -15.95
C ALA A 12 -6.12 7.02 -15.52
N TRP A 13 -6.66 8.12 -14.97
CA TRP A 13 -5.85 9.18 -14.38
C TRP A 13 -5.25 8.76 -13.02
N ALA A 14 -6.04 8.15 -12.14
CA ALA A 14 -5.60 7.74 -10.81
C ALA A 14 -4.54 6.63 -10.83
N CYS A 15 -4.58 5.74 -11.83
CA CYS A 15 -3.55 4.72 -12.05
C CYS A 15 -2.17 5.27 -12.45
N GLN A 16 -2.04 6.58 -12.68
CA GLN A 16 -0.74 7.22 -12.94
C GLN A 16 0.02 7.56 -11.65
N TYR A 17 -0.62 7.39 -10.48
CA TYR A 17 -0.05 7.71 -9.18
C TYR A 17 -0.18 6.52 -8.22
N PRO A 18 0.65 6.48 -7.15
CA PRO A 18 0.48 5.51 -6.08
C PRO A 18 -0.90 5.63 -5.42
N HIS A 19 -1.76 4.68 -5.76
CA HIS A 19 -3.10 4.59 -5.20
C HIS A 19 -3.17 3.59 -4.04
N LEU A 20 -2.19 2.70 -3.89
CA LEU A 20 -2.02 1.80 -2.73
C LEU A 20 -3.31 1.00 -2.42
N ARG A 21 -3.95 0.51 -3.50
CA ARG A 21 -5.29 -0.13 -3.54
C ARG A 21 -6.51 0.75 -3.21
N ASN A 22 -6.35 2.05 -2.98
CA ASN A 22 -7.45 3.00 -2.74
C ASN A 22 -8.12 3.52 -4.04
N LEU A 23 -8.34 2.66 -5.03
CA LEU A 23 -9.02 3.05 -6.28
C LEU A 23 -10.53 2.81 -6.26
N ASN A 24 -11.00 1.96 -5.36
CA ASN A 24 -12.37 1.49 -5.33
C ASN A 24 -13.11 1.96 -4.07
N THR A 25 -14.44 2.00 -4.14
CA THR A 25 -15.29 2.36 -2.99
C THR A 25 -15.32 1.29 -1.91
N SER A 26 -14.81 0.09 -2.21
CA SER A 26 -14.87 -1.05 -1.28
C SER A 26 -14.13 -0.80 0.03
N HIS A 27 -13.07 0.01 0.01
CA HIS A 27 -12.37 0.44 1.22
C HIS A 27 -13.25 1.33 2.11
N VAL A 28 -13.98 2.27 1.51
CA VAL A 28 -14.93 3.14 2.22
C VAL A 28 -16.09 2.31 2.79
N GLU A 29 -16.60 1.36 2.01
CA GLU A 29 -17.66 0.46 2.44
C GLU A 29 -17.21 -0.47 3.58
N SER A 30 -15.97 -0.96 3.53
CA SER A 30 -15.36 -1.75 4.59
C SER A 30 -15.17 -0.94 5.87
N GLY A 31 -14.66 0.29 5.77
CA GLY A 31 -14.55 1.20 6.91
C GLY A 31 -15.91 1.52 7.54
N HIS A 32 -16.92 1.77 6.71
CA HIS A 32 -18.29 1.96 7.18
C HIS A 32 -18.87 0.72 7.87
N ALA A 33 -18.66 -0.47 7.30
CA ALA A 33 -19.06 -1.73 7.92
C ALA A 33 -18.35 -1.95 9.28
N TYR A 34 -17.07 -1.61 9.37
CA TYR A 34 -16.31 -1.68 10.62
C TYR A 34 -16.89 -0.73 11.68
N LEU A 35 -17.15 0.54 11.34
CA LEU A 35 -17.73 1.51 12.27
C LEU A 35 -19.10 1.06 12.81
N LYS A 36 -19.92 0.39 11.97
CA LYS A 36 -21.21 -0.19 12.40
C LYS A 36 -21.07 -1.24 13.48
N THR A 37 -19.92 -1.92 13.60
CA THR A 37 -19.70 -2.90 14.68
C THR A 37 -19.62 -2.23 16.07
N PHE A 38 -19.28 -0.94 16.13
CA PHE A 38 -19.20 -0.15 17.36
C PHE A 38 -20.47 0.66 17.65
N ILE A 39 -21.24 1.00 16.61
CA ILE A 39 -22.50 1.74 16.73
C ILE A 39 -23.66 0.74 16.74
N GLN A 40 -24.04 0.32 17.94
CA GLN A 40 -24.96 -0.81 18.14
C GLN A 40 -26.45 -0.48 17.92
N ASN A 41 -26.83 0.80 17.92
CA ASN A 41 -28.21 1.22 17.70
C ASN A 41 -28.29 2.55 16.94
N SER A 42 -29.42 2.78 16.27
CA SER A 42 -29.72 4.00 15.51
C SER A 42 -30.42 5.08 16.33
N THR A 43 -30.60 4.86 17.64
CA THR A 43 -31.39 5.73 18.53
C THR A 43 -30.55 6.29 19.68
N GLY A 44 -29.23 6.09 19.65
CA GLY A 44 -28.31 6.63 20.64
C GLY A 44 -28.16 8.15 20.52
N ASP A 45 -27.79 8.79 21.63
CA ASP A 45 -27.46 10.21 21.63
C ASP A 45 -26.09 10.47 20.95
N LEU A 46 -25.88 11.70 20.48
CA LEU A 46 -24.67 12.07 19.76
C LEU A 46 -23.39 11.84 20.59
N LEU A 47 -23.41 12.08 21.90
CA LEU A 47 -22.24 11.87 22.75
C LEU A 47 -21.84 10.39 22.78
N THR A 48 -22.81 9.48 22.87
CA THR A 48 -22.57 8.03 22.79
C THR A 48 -21.98 7.63 21.44
N VAL A 49 -22.49 8.18 20.33
CA VAL A 49 -21.94 7.92 18.98
C VAL A 49 -20.48 8.38 18.88
N PHE A 50 -20.16 9.60 19.32
CA PHE A 50 -18.78 10.10 19.29
C PHE A 50 -17.83 9.23 20.14
N LYS A 51 -18.27 8.75 21.31
CA LYS A 51 -17.48 7.82 22.13
C LYS A 51 -17.23 6.50 21.41
N SER A 52 -18.24 5.92 20.76
CA SER A 52 -18.07 4.70 19.96
C SER A 52 -17.12 4.89 18.79
N LEU A 53 -17.19 6.04 18.10
CA LEU A 53 -16.27 6.36 17.01
C LEU A 53 -14.82 6.49 17.51
N ALA A 54 -14.60 7.17 18.65
CA ALA A 54 -13.26 7.26 19.25
C ALA A 54 -12.70 5.87 19.59
N LEU A 55 -13.50 5.00 20.21
CA LEU A 55 -13.12 3.61 20.50
C LEU A 55 -12.79 2.81 19.23
N ALA A 56 -13.55 3.00 18.15
CA ALA A 56 -13.30 2.35 16.87
C ALA A 56 -11.97 2.79 16.24
N VAL A 57 -11.64 4.09 16.35
CA VAL A 57 -10.36 4.64 15.89
C VAL A 57 -9.21 4.10 16.74
N ASP A 58 -9.33 4.13 18.06
CA ASP A 58 -8.32 3.60 18.98
C ASP A 58 -8.07 2.10 18.75
N SER A 59 -9.15 1.33 18.52
CA SER A 59 -9.06 -0.09 18.20
C SER A 59 -8.30 -0.33 16.89
N GLN A 60 -8.55 0.45 15.83
CA GLN A 60 -7.80 0.34 14.57
C GLN A 60 -6.32 0.71 14.74
N ILE A 61 -6.03 1.79 15.47
CA ILE A 61 -4.65 2.21 15.76
C ILE A 61 -3.91 1.10 16.50
N ASN A 62 -4.52 0.50 17.52
CA ASN A 62 -3.94 -0.61 18.26
C ASN A 62 -3.71 -1.83 17.37
N GLN A 63 -4.67 -2.19 16.52
CA GLN A 63 -4.50 -3.28 15.55
C GLN A 63 -3.34 -3.04 14.57
N VAL A 64 -3.16 -1.80 14.12
CA VAL A 64 -2.01 -1.41 13.27
C VAL A 64 -0.70 -1.55 14.03
N HIS A 65 -0.61 -1.03 15.26
CA HIS A 65 0.58 -1.18 16.09
C HIS A 65 0.93 -2.65 16.37
N GLU A 66 -0.07 -3.47 16.69
CA GLU A 66 0.11 -4.91 16.85
C GLU A 66 0.59 -5.57 15.55
N SER A 67 0.05 -5.16 14.40
CA SER A 67 0.48 -5.69 13.10
C SER A 67 1.93 -5.33 12.80
N ILE A 68 2.34 -4.08 13.06
CA ILE A 68 3.74 -3.64 12.91
C ILE A 68 4.64 -4.43 13.85
N GLY A 69 4.25 -4.60 15.11
CA GLY A 69 5.00 -5.40 16.08
C GLY A 69 5.13 -6.86 15.66
N ARG A 70 4.05 -7.46 15.13
CA ARG A 70 4.08 -8.82 14.57
C ARG A 70 5.03 -8.92 13.38
N ASP A 71 4.95 -7.99 12.43
CA ASP A 71 5.78 -8.01 11.22
C ASP A 71 7.26 -7.76 11.52
N THR A 72 7.56 -6.99 12.56
CA THR A 72 8.93 -6.72 13.03
C THR A 72 9.57 -7.97 13.65
N VAL A 73 8.80 -8.75 14.41
CA VAL A 73 9.32 -9.90 15.20
C VAL A 73 9.17 -11.24 14.47
N LYS A 74 8.07 -11.42 13.72
CA LYS A 74 7.71 -12.67 13.05
C LYS A 74 7.84 -12.49 11.54
N THR A 75 9.06 -12.58 11.05
CA THR A 75 9.33 -12.53 9.62
C THR A 75 9.03 -13.86 8.94
N LEU A 76 8.77 -13.84 7.63
CA LEU A 76 8.60 -15.07 6.86
C LEU A 76 9.89 -15.91 6.90
N VAL A 77 9.71 -17.23 6.91
CA VAL A 77 10.79 -18.22 6.82
C VAL A 77 10.93 -18.70 5.38
N ASN A 78 12.12 -19.19 5.01
CA ASN A 78 12.41 -19.74 3.68
C ASN A 78 12.20 -18.76 2.52
N VAL A 79 12.50 -17.47 2.74
CA VAL A 79 12.49 -16.47 1.66
C VAL A 79 13.75 -16.57 0.78
N PRO A 80 13.69 -16.22 -0.52
CA PRO A 80 14.87 -16.16 -1.36
C PRO A 80 15.90 -15.16 -0.82
N LYS A 81 17.19 -15.40 -1.08
CA LYS A 81 18.30 -14.59 -0.53
C LYS A 81 18.18 -13.10 -0.83
N CYS A 82 17.70 -12.75 -2.02
CA CYS A 82 17.50 -11.36 -2.44
C CYS A 82 16.44 -10.61 -1.61
N PHE A 83 15.61 -11.30 -0.83
CA PHE A 83 14.59 -10.70 0.06
C PHE A 83 15.04 -10.57 1.51
N ILE A 84 16.20 -11.13 1.88
CA ILE A 84 16.71 -11.06 3.27
C ILE A 84 16.79 -9.62 3.80
N PRO A 85 17.25 -8.60 3.03
CA PRO A 85 17.30 -7.22 3.54
C PRO A 85 15.93 -6.61 3.86
N LEU A 86 14.85 -7.16 3.30
CA LEU A 86 13.49 -6.67 3.50
C LEU A 86 12.87 -7.17 4.81
N LEU A 87 13.35 -8.31 5.33
CA LEU A 87 12.80 -8.94 6.53
C LEU A 87 12.86 -7.99 7.74
N GLY A 88 11.72 -7.76 8.39
CA GLY A 88 11.61 -6.90 9.57
C GLY A 88 11.77 -5.39 9.27
N ASN A 89 11.93 -5.00 8.01
CA ASN A 89 12.00 -3.60 7.57
C ASN A 89 10.72 -3.16 6.83
N ILE A 90 10.10 -4.07 6.09
CA ILE A 90 8.83 -3.84 5.39
C ILE A 90 7.70 -4.70 5.97
N SER A 91 6.46 -4.26 5.74
CA SER A 91 5.27 -5.03 6.09
C SER A 91 5.26 -6.42 5.46
N THR A 92 4.68 -7.38 6.16
CA THR A 92 4.48 -8.75 5.66
C THR A 92 3.64 -8.74 4.38
N PHE A 93 2.69 -7.80 4.27
CA PHE A 93 1.89 -7.61 3.06
C PHE A 93 2.77 -7.31 1.85
N ALA A 94 3.59 -6.26 1.91
CA ALA A 94 4.46 -5.87 0.80
C ALA A 94 5.49 -6.96 0.45
N LEU A 95 6.01 -7.66 1.47
CA LEU A 95 6.90 -8.80 1.27
C LEU A 95 6.22 -9.92 0.48
N LYS A 96 4.97 -10.28 0.82
CA LYS A 96 4.20 -11.31 0.10
C LYS A 96 3.90 -10.91 -1.34
N GLU A 97 3.48 -9.67 -1.58
CA GLU A 97 3.22 -9.17 -2.93
C GLU A 97 4.50 -9.17 -3.76
N SER A 98 5.64 -8.79 -3.18
CA SER A 98 6.95 -8.83 -3.86
C SER A 98 7.38 -10.27 -4.17
N LEU A 99 7.13 -11.22 -3.27
CA LEU A 99 7.38 -12.65 -3.51
C LEU A 99 6.51 -13.19 -4.64
N GLN A 100 5.25 -12.75 -4.77
CA GLN A 100 4.41 -13.12 -5.92
C GLN A 100 5.01 -12.60 -7.23
N GLN A 101 5.50 -11.35 -7.26
CA GLN A 101 6.17 -10.80 -8.44
C GLN A 101 7.47 -11.55 -8.78
N PHE A 102 8.20 -12.03 -7.76
CA PHE A 102 9.37 -12.89 -7.93
C PHE A 102 8.98 -14.28 -8.47
N ASP A 103 7.90 -14.88 -7.99
CA ASP A 103 7.43 -16.17 -8.48
C ASP A 103 7.04 -16.12 -9.96
N HIS A 104 6.52 -14.98 -10.43
CA HIS A 104 6.22 -14.75 -11.84
C HIS A 104 7.47 -14.76 -12.74
N LEU A 105 8.69 -14.63 -12.20
CA LEU A 105 9.93 -14.74 -12.99
C LEU A 105 10.07 -16.10 -13.70
N LYS A 106 9.42 -17.15 -13.20
CA LYS A 106 9.47 -18.50 -13.79
C LYS A 106 8.89 -18.54 -15.20
N ASP A 107 7.84 -17.76 -15.44
CA ASP A 107 7.09 -17.72 -16.69
C ASP A 107 7.24 -16.35 -17.39
N PHE A 108 8.22 -15.55 -16.97
CA PHE A 108 8.38 -14.17 -17.39
C PHE A 108 9.06 -14.04 -18.77
N ASP A 109 8.32 -13.50 -19.75
CA ASP A 109 8.87 -13.07 -21.03
C ASP A 109 9.38 -11.63 -20.95
N ARG A 110 10.71 -11.46 -21.05
CA ARG A 110 11.37 -10.15 -21.02
C ARG A 110 11.03 -9.25 -22.21
N THR A 111 10.52 -9.82 -23.30
CA THR A 111 10.16 -9.04 -24.49
C THR A 111 8.83 -8.32 -24.33
N GLU A 112 8.01 -8.73 -23.36
CA GLU A 112 6.75 -8.06 -23.07
C GLU A 112 6.99 -6.70 -22.40
N PRO A 113 6.32 -5.63 -22.87
CA PRO A 113 6.45 -4.31 -22.28
C PRO A 113 5.94 -4.31 -20.83
N CYS A 114 6.67 -3.64 -19.95
CA CYS A 114 6.23 -3.47 -18.56
C CYS A 114 4.96 -2.63 -18.49
N SER A 115 3.93 -3.13 -17.81
CA SER A 115 2.72 -2.35 -17.58
C SER A 115 2.88 -1.25 -16.54
N HIS A 116 3.94 -1.30 -15.72
CA HIS A 116 4.21 -0.45 -14.56
C HIS A 116 3.08 -0.38 -13.50
N THR A 117 1.99 -1.13 -13.69
CA THR A 117 0.79 -1.07 -12.84
C THR A 117 1.08 -1.40 -11.38
N VAL A 118 1.91 -2.43 -11.13
CA VAL A 118 2.26 -2.86 -9.77
C VAL A 118 3.18 -1.84 -9.11
N GLU A 119 4.18 -1.36 -9.83
CA GLU A 119 5.15 -0.40 -9.33
C GLU A 119 4.50 0.95 -9.05
N ILE A 120 3.75 1.50 -9.99
CA ILE A 120 3.04 2.77 -9.81
C ILE A 120 1.94 2.60 -8.79
N GLY A 121 1.07 1.61 -8.98
CA GLY A 121 -0.17 1.49 -8.23
C GLY A 121 0.02 1.03 -6.79
N LEU A 122 0.90 0.05 -6.55
CA LEU A 122 1.17 -0.47 -5.22
C LEU A 122 2.46 0.07 -4.62
N GLY A 123 3.38 0.64 -5.41
CA GLY A 123 4.69 1.02 -4.89
C GLY A 123 5.56 -0.19 -4.54
N ILE A 124 5.42 -1.27 -5.31
CA ILE A 124 6.13 -2.54 -5.11
C ILE A 124 6.85 -2.91 -6.42
N PRO A 125 8.11 -3.36 -6.38
CA PRO A 125 8.83 -3.79 -7.58
C PRO A 125 8.04 -4.81 -8.40
N CYS A 126 7.84 -4.50 -9.68
CA CYS A 126 7.25 -5.43 -10.63
C CYS A 126 8.27 -6.52 -11.01
N THR A 127 7.80 -7.58 -11.67
CA THR A 127 8.66 -8.68 -12.14
C THR A 127 9.85 -8.18 -12.99
N HIS A 128 9.65 -7.19 -13.88
CA HIS A 128 10.73 -6.58 -14.67
C HIS A 128 11.85 -5.99 -13.79
N LYS A 129 11.48 -5.18 -12.79
CA LYS A 129 12.45 -4.52 -11.90
C LYS A 129 13.17 -5.52 -11.01
N ILE A 130 12.47 -6.55 -10.54
CA ILE A 130 13.10 -7.64 -9.78
C ILE A 130 14.12 -8.37 -10.68
N ALA A 131 13.78 -8.65 -11.95
CA ALA A 131 14.73 -9.28 -12.87
C ALA A 131 15.99 -8.43 -13.05
N GLU A 132 15.84 -7.12 -13.25
CA GLU A 132 16.94 -6.17 -13.40
C GLU A 132 17.89 -6.16 -12.18
N ILE A 133 17.33 -6.07 -10.96
CA ILE A 133 18.11 -6.09 -9.71
C ILE A 133 18.87 -7.42 -9.54
N LEU A 134 18.28 -8.54 -9.94
CA LEU A 134 18.92 -9.85 -9.83
C LEU A 134 20.04 -10.03 -10.88
N GLU A 135 19.88 -9.44 -12.06
CA GLU A 135 20.90 -9.47 -13.11
C GLU A 135 22.13 -8.65 -12.76
N SER A 136 21.99 -7.56 -12.00
CA SER A 136 23.13 -6.82 -11.44
C SER A 136 23.84 -7.56 -10.31
N GLY A 137 23.28 -8.67 -9.83
CA GLY A 137 23.78 -9.43 -8.68
C GLY A 137 23.39 -8.82 -7.33
N ASP A 138 22.49 -7.84 -7.32
CA ASP A 138 22.04 -7.15 -6.13
C ASP A 138 20.86 -7.87 -5.43
N SER A 139 20.53 -7.40 -4.24
CA SER A 139 19.35 -7.82 -3.48
C SER A 139 18.38 -6.65 -3.38
N LEU A 140 17.09 -6.95 -3.17
CA LEU A 140 16.11 -5.90 -2.94
C LEU A 140 16.43 -5.15 -1.66
N ALA A 141 16.38 -3.82 -1.73
CA ALA A 141 16.48 -2.91 -0.61
C ALA A 141 15.09 -2.40 -0.22
N PRO A 142 14.86 -2.01 1.06
CA PRO A 142 13.61 -1.38 1.47
C PRO A 142 13.24 -0.15 0.62
N ASP A 143 14.25 0.57 0.12
CA ASP A 143 14.08 1.78 -0.70
C ASP A 143 13.51 1.48 -2.10
N ASP A 144 13.54 0.23 -2.55
CA ASP A 144 12.86 -0.21 -3.77
C ASP A 144 11.33 -0.23 -3.62
N LEU A 145 10.83 -0.14 -2.38
CA LEU A 145 9.41 -0.15 -2.03
C LEU A 145 8.97 1.21 -1.51
N HIS A 146 7.72 1.56 -1.82
CA HIS A 146 7.10 2.78 -1.35
C HIS A 146 7.07 2.87 0.18
N LEU A 147 7.34 4.06 0.73
CA LEU A 147 7.50 4.33 2.15
C LEU A 147 6.32 3.87 3.02
N GLN A 148 5.10 3.85 2.48
CA GLN A 148 3.91 3.32 3.16
C GLN A 148 4.11 1.89 3.69
N TRP A 149 4.94 1.09 3.03
CA TRP A 149 5.19 -0.30 3.41
C TRP A 149 6.28 -0.48 4.45
N HIS A 150 7.01 0.58 4.79
CA HIS A 150 8.10 0.51 5.76
C HIS A 150 7.54 0.42 7.18
N LEU A 151 8.03 -0.50 7.99
CA LEU A 151 7.55 -0.69 9.37
C LEU A 151 7.89 0.51 10.28
N LYS A 152 8.94 1.26 9.91
CA LYS A 152 9.36 2.49 10.60
C LYS A 152 8.74 3.76 10.00
N TYR A 153 7.78 3.63 9.09
CA TYR A 153 7.12 4.77 8.47
C TYR A 153 6.47 5.66 9.52
N ASN A 154 6.81 6.96 9.49
CA ASN A 154 6.17 7.95 10.34
C ASN A 154 5.76 9.15 9.47
N PRO A 155 4.47 9.30 9.13
CA PRO A 155 4.03 10.37 8.23
C PRO A 155 4.34 11.78 8.75
N LYS A 156 4.53 11.97 10.07
CA LYS A 156 4.87 13.29 10.64
C LYS A 156 6.35 13.66 10.49
N ILE A 157 7.22 12.67 10.25
CA ILE A 157 8.68 12.85 10.17
C ILE A 157 9.17 12.61 8.73
N THR A 158 8.66 11.58 8.07
CA THR A 158 9.04 11.16 6.72
C THR A 158 8.47 12.10 5.66
N VAL A 159 7.35 12.76 5.94
CA VAL A 159 6.74 13.77 5.09
C VAL A 159 7.18 15.15 5.62
N GLY A 160 8.38 15.58 5.23
CA GLY A 160 8.75 16.99 5.40
C GLY A 160 7.71 17.91 4.72
N PRO A 161 7.69 19.22 5.03
CA PRO A 161 6.68 20.18 4.53
C PRO A 161 6.52 20.25 3.00
N TYR A 162 7.35 19.55 2.23
CA TYR A 162 7.37 19.53 0.77
C TYR A 162 6.24 18.74 0.10
N PHE A 163 5.55 17.81 0.77
CA PHE A 163 4.46 17.04 0.13
C PHE A 163 3.07 17.71 0.23
N LEU A 164 2.87 18.68 1.12
CA LEU A 164 1.59 19.42 1.17
C LEU A 164 1.42 20.41 0.01
N HIS A 165 2.49 20.72 -0.73
CA HIS A 165 2.47 21.69 -1.83
C HIS A 165 2.18 21.11 -3.22
N LYS A 166 1.97 19.80 -3.36
CA LYS A 166 1.54 19.18 -4.64
C LYS A 166 0.10 18.69 -4.60
N ASN A 167 -0.80 19.47 -4.00
CA ASN A 167 -2.23 19.39 -4.31
C ASN A 167 -2.52 20.32 -5.51
N PRO A 168 -2.87 19.81 -6.71
CA PRO A 168 -3.24 20.66 -7.84
C PRO A 168 -4.61 21.32 -7.69
N ILE A 169 -5.31 21.12 -6.57
CA ILE A 169 -6.71 21.55 -6.41
C ILE A 169 -6.83 23.06 -6.11
N GLN A 170 -5.73 23.79 -5.92
CA GLN A 170 -5.77 25.24 -5.68
C GLN A 170 -5.69 26.12 -6.95
N SER A 171 -5.76 25.56 -8.16
CA SER A 171 -5.72 26.33 -9.42
C SER A 171 -7.07 26.50 -10.13
N LEU A 172 -8.18 26.13 -9.50
CA LEU A 172 -9.53 26.40 -10.03
C LEU A 172 -10.39 27.05 -8.93
N MET A 173 -10.10 28.32 -8.67
CA MET A 173 -11.07 29.29 -8.18
C MET A 173 -10.95 30.55 -9.03
#